data_AF-A0A933DBH7-F1
#
_entry.id   AF-A0A933DBH7-F1
#
_cell.length_a   1.000
_cell.length_b   1.000
_cell.length_c   1.000
_cell.angle_alpha   90.00
_cell.angle_beta   90.00
_cell.angle_gamma   90.00
#
_symmetry.space_group_name_H-M   'P 1'
#
loop_
_entity.id
_entity.type
_entity.pdbx_description
1 polymer ?
#
loop_
_entity_poly.entity_id
_entity_poly.type
_entity_poly.pdbx_seq_one_letter_code
_entity_poly.pdbx_strand_id
1 'polypeptide(L)'
;PEVIYAQKQALDRGVAFRILVQYVTDKNRLMLESWLKMGFNVRACQPIGGHLFIFDTQIAYLGAYDPQDPIKRLVVRFANPSIAQTLNNLFEDHWQKSKPIA
;
A
#
# COMPACT_ATOMS: atom_id res chain seq x y z
N PRO A 1 16.44 5.23 0.84
CA PRO A 1 17.37 5.81 -0.17
C PRO A 1 17.07 5.33 -1.59
N GLU A 2 17.01 4.01 -1.83
CA GLU A 2 16.72 3.45 -3.17
C GLU A 2 15.22 3.35 -3.49
N VAL A 3 14.40 2.90 -2.54
CA VAL A 3 12.95 2.75 -2.74
C VAL A 3 12.26 4.08 -3.06
N ILE A 4 12.64 5.15 -2.36
CA ILE A 4 12.11 6.51 -2.58
C ILE A 4 12.49 7.02 -3.97
N TYR A 5 13.72 6.71 -4.42
CA TYR A 5 14.18 7.07 -5.76
C TYR A 5 13.39 6.32 -6.85
N ALA A 6 13.18 5.01 -6.69
CA ALA A 6 12.36 4.22 -7.60
C ALA A 6 10.90 4.72 -7.66
N GLN A 7 10.34 5.12 -6.51
CA GLN A 7 9.01 5.73 -6.42
C GLN A 7 8.94 7.07 -7.15
N LYS A 8 9.95 7.93 -6.98
CA LYS A 8 10.03 9.19 -7.71
C LYS A 8 10.09 8.96 -9.22
N GLN A 9 10.94 8.04 -9.69
CA GLN A 9 10.98 7.70 -11.11
C GLN A 9 9.65 7.15 -11.64
N ALA A 10 8.90 6.41 -10.82
CA ALA A 10 7.57 5.94 -11.20
C ALA A 10 6.58 7.11 -11.32
N LEU A 11 6.60 8.06 -10.39
CA LEU A 11 5.81 9.28 -10.48
C LEU A 11 6.16 10.11 -11.72
N ASP A 12 7.45 10.26 -12.04
CA ASP A 12 7.91 10.99 -13.23
C ASP A 12 7.42 10.34 -14.54
N ARG A 13 7.11 9.02 -14.51
CA ARG A 13 6.46 8.28 -15.61
C ARG A 13 4.93 8.35 -15.59
N GLY A 14 4.32 9.06 -14.64
CA GLY A 14 2.88 9.19 -14.51
C GLY A 14 2.19 8.04 -13.77
N VAL A 15 2.94 7.20 -13.04
CA VAL A 15 2.34 6.11 -12.24
C VAL A 15 1.55 6.70 -11.07
N ALA A 16 0.28 6.30 -10.96
CA ALA A 16 -0.57 6.70 -9.85
C ALA A 16 -0.34 5.82 -8.62
N PHE A 17 -0.01 6.45 -7.48
CA PHE A 17 0.13 5.76 -6.20
C PHE A 17 -1.13 5.97 -5.35
N ARG A 18 -1.77 4.86 -4.96
CA ARG A 18 -2.89 4.82 -4.01
C ARG A 18 -2.50 3.95 -2.82
N ILE A 19 -2.53 4.53 -1.63
CA ILE A 19 -2.06 3.87 -0.40
C ILE A 19 -3.15 3.92 0.65
N LEU A 20 -3.44 2.76 1.23
CA LEU A 20 -4.26 2.62 2.44
C LEU A 20 -3.36 2.42 3.65
N VAL A 21 -3.52 3.23 4.68
CA VAL A 21 -2.82 3.10 5.96
C VAL A 21 -3.79 2.73 7.07
N GLN A 22 -3.43 1.75 7.89
CA GLN A 22 -4.29 1.28 9.00
C GLN A 22 -4.07 2.11 10.28
N TYR A 23 -2.92 2.76 10.41
CA TYR A 23 -2.56 3.55 11.58
C TYR A 23 -2.00 4.90 11.14
N VAL A 24 -2.59 5.98 11.67
CA VAL A 24 -2.07 7.35 11.56
C VAL A 24 -1.68 7.77 12.97
N THR A 25 -0.38 7.90 13.21
CA THR A 25 0.19 8.17 14.54
C THR A 25 1.32 9.17 14.42
N ASP A 26 1.71 9.81 15.52
CA ASP A 26 2.85 10.76 15.48
C ASP A 26 4.16 10.09 15.02
N LYS A 27 4.30 8.78 15.25
CA LYS A 27 5.48 8.00 14.83
C LYS A 27 5.64 7.91 13.32
N ASN A 28 4.55 7.94 12.55
CA ASN A 28 4.59 7.82 11.09
C ASN A 28 4.20 9.11 10.35
N ARG A 29 3.87 10.17 11.08
CA ARG A 29 3.44 11.46 10.53
C ARG A 29 4.38 12.01 9.46
N LEU A 30 5.69 12.09 9.74
CA LEU A 30 6.67 12.63 8.78
C LEU A 30 6.73 11.82 7.48
N MET A 31 6.58 10.49 7.56
CA MET A 31 6.53 9.62 6.40
C MET A 31 5.26 9.87 5.57
N LEU A 32 4.10 9.98 6.23
CA LEU A 32 2.82 10.26 5.57
C LEU A 32 2.82 11.63 4.90
N GLU A 33 3.31 12.67 5.58
CA GLU A 33 3.48 14.02 5.03
C GLU A 33 4.41 14.01 3.81
N SER A 34 5.49 13.23 3.85
CA SER A 34 6.39 13.07 2.69
C SER A 34 5.68 12.42 1.50
N TRP A 35 4.85 11.39 1.72
CA TRP A 35 4.09 10.75 0.65
C TRP A 35 3.07 11.68 0.03
N LEU A 36 2.34 12.44 0.85
CA LEU A 36 1.40 13.46 0.37
C LEU A 36 2.11 14.52 -0.47
N LYS A 37 3.27 15.03 -0.01
CA LYS A 37 4.09 16.00 -0.77
C LYS A 37 4.64 15.44 -2.08
N MET A 38 4.85 14.12 -2.17
CA MET A 38 5.24 13.43 -3.41
C MET A 38 4.07 13.22 -4.37
N GLY A 39 2.83 13.53 -3.96
CA GLY A 39 1.64 13.35 -4.79
C GLY A 39 0.99 11.96 -4.67
N PHE A 40 1.34 11.19 -3.64
CA PHE A 40 0.65 9.93 -3.37
C PHE A 40 -0.76 10.21 -2.85
N ASN A 41 -1.75 9.45 -3.31
CA ASN A 41 -3.08 9.47 -2.73
C ASN A 41 -3.10 8.53 -1.54
N VAL A 42 -3.09 9.10 -0.33
CA VAL A 42 -3.04 8.33 0.91
C VAL A 42 -4.36 8.47 1.66
N ARG A 43 -4.91 7.35 2.12
CA ARG A 43 -6.15 7.30 2.90
C ARG A 43 -6.01 6.36 4.10
N ALA A 44 -6.70 6.67 5.18
CA ALA A 44 -6.81 5.84 6.37
C ALA A 44 -7.98 4.85 6.24
N CYS A 45 -7.74 3.59 6.58
CA CYS A 45 -8.75 2.53 6.59
C CYS A 45 -8.77 1.77 7.92
N GLN A 46 -9.82 0.98 8.13
CA GLN A 46 -9.85 0.02 9.24
C GLN A 46 -8.79 -1.08 9.03
N PRO A 47 -8.28 -1.70 10.11
CA PRO A 47 -7.28 -2.75 9.99
C PRO A 47 -7.76 -3.92 9.12
N ILE A 48 -6.90 -4.35 8.19
CA ILE A 48 -7.17 -5.45 7.24
C ILE A 48 -6.39 -6.71 7.64
N GLY A 49 -5.47 -6.59 8.62
CA GLY A 49 -4.70 -7.74 9.14
C GLY A 49 -3.58 -8.23 8.22
N GLY A 50 -3.22 -7.46 7.19
CA GLY A 50 -2.16 -7.81 6.26
C GLY A 50 -1.67 -6.63 5.42
N HIS A 51 -0.64 -6.90 4.62
CA HIS A 51 -0.05 -5.99 3.66
C HIS A 51 -0.36 -6.45 2.24
N LEU A 52 -0.93 -5.55 1.45
CA LEU A 52 -1.30 -5.82 0.07
C LEU A 52 -0.61 -4.81 -0.85
N PHE A 53 0.07 -5.30 -1.87
CA PHE A 53 0.63 -4.48 -2.94
C PHE A 53 0.13 -5.01 -4.27
N ILE A 54 -0.36 -4.14 -5.14
CA ILE A 54 -0.90 -4.50 -6.45
C ILE A 54 -0.23 -3.61 -7.50
N PHE A 55 0.23 -4.21 -8.59
CA PHE A 55 0.86 -3.54 -9.70
C PHE A 55 0.08 -3.86 -10.98
N ASP A 56 -0.56 -2.84 -11.55
CA ASP A 56 -1.31 -2.87 -12.82
C ASP A 56 -2.28 -4.05 -12.95
N THR A 57 -2.86 -4.52 -11.84
CA THR A 57 -3.73 -5.73 -11.77
C THR A 57 -3.12 -7.02 -12.33
N GLN A 58 -1.79 -7.06 -12.52
CA GLN A 58 -1.08 -8.22 -13.06
C GLN A 58 -0.27 -8.96 -11.99
N ILE A 59 0.31 -8.20 -11.06
CA ILE A 59 1.13 -8.74 -9.99
C ILE A 59 0.56 -8.26 -8.67
N ALA A 60 0.37 -9.18 -7.74
CA ALA A 60 -0.01 -8.85 -6.38
C ALA A 60 0.91 -9.52 -5.36
N TYR A 61 1.16 -8.84 -4.26
CA TYR A 61 1.87 -9.36 -3.10
C TYR A 61 0.93 -9.29 -1.91
N LEU A 62 0.74 -10.41 -1.24
CA LEU A 62 0.03 -10.47 0.03
C LEU A 62 1.02 -10.89 1.11
N GLY A 63 1.11 -10.09 2.17
CA GLY A 63 1.97 -10.35 3.29
C GLY A 63 1.23 -10.32 4.61
N ALA A 64 1.70 -11.14 5.55
CA ALA A 64 1.27 -11.12 6.94
C ALA A 64 2.51 -11.12 7.85
N TYR A 65 2.36 -10.50 9.02
CA TYR A 65 3.37 -10.51 10.07
C TYR A 65 3.01 -11.55 11.11
N ASP A 66 4.03 -12.12 11.74
CA ASP A 66 3.84 -12.80 13.01
C ASP A 66 3.43 -11.74 14.07
N PRO A 67 2.28 -11.88 14.74
CA PRO A 67 1.85 -10.94 15.78
C PRO A 67 2.83 -10.85 16.96
N GLN A 68 3.62 -11.90 17.19
CA GLN A 68 4.61 -11.97 18.27
C GLN A 68 5.99 -11.47 17.84
N ASP A 69 6.25 -11.41 16.52
CA ASP A 69 7.54 -10.97 15.97
C ASP A 69 7.32 -10.23 14.63
N PRO A 70 7.18 -8.89 14.65
CA PRO A 70 6.95 -8.09 13.45
C PRO A 70 8.09 -8.15 12.41
N ILE A 71 9.27 -8.67 12.78
CA ILE A 71 10.38 -8.87 11.83
C ILE A 71 10.11 -10.11 10.97
N LYS A 72 9.46 -11.13 11.53
CA LYS A 72 9.01 -12.31 10.80
C LYS A 72 7.79 -11.97 9.96
N ARG A 73 8.01 -11.89 8.65
CA ARG A 73 6.96 -11.69 7.66
C ARG A 73 7.01 -12.77 6.60
N LEU A 74 5.84 -13.28 6.24
CA LEU A 74 5.66 -14.07 5.03
C LEU A 74 5.03 -13.16 3.98
N VAL A 75 5.62 -13.12 2.79
CA VAL A 75 5.05 -12.41 1.64
C VAL A 75 4.98 -13.37 0.47
N VAL A 76 3.78 -13.54 -0.10
CA VAL A 76 3.56 -14.39 -1.27
C VAL A 76 3.33 -13.50 -2.47
N ARG A 77 4.06 -13.78 -3.56
CA ARG A 77 3.89 -13.12 -4.86
C ARG A 77 2.95 -13.95 -5.74
N PHE A 78 1.89 -13.31 -6.23
CA PHE A 78 0.97 -13.87 -7.21
C PHE A 78 1.21 -13.18 -8.56
N ALA A 79 1.58 -13.97 -9.57
CA ALA A 79 1.67 -13.54 -10.97
C ALA A 79 0.56 -14.18 -11.80
N ASN A 80 -0.66 -14.18 -11.24
CA ASN A 80 -1.86 -14.66 -11.89
C ASN A 80 -2.86 -13.49 -11.96
N PRO A 81 -3.28 -13.04 -13.16
CA PRO A 81 -4.16 -11.89 -13.31
C PRO A 81 -5.50 -12.02 -12.57
N SER A 82 -6.09 -13.22 -12.51
CA SER A 82 -7.36 -13.44 -11.80
C SER A 82 -7.21 -13.25 -10.28
N ILE A 83 -6.11 -13.71 -9.71
CA ILE A 83 -5.79 -13.50 -8.29
C ILE A 83 -5.50 -12.01 -8.03
N ALA A 84 -4.70 -11.39 -8.90
CA ALA A 84 -4.38 -9.97 -8.78
C ALA A 84 -5.63 -9.08 -8.89
N GLN A 85 -6.56 -9.41 -9.79
CA GLN A 85 -7.85 -8.73 -9.92
C GLN A 85 -8.72 -8.91 -8.67
N THR A 86 -8.77 -10.13 -8.11
CA THR A 86 -9.52 -10.40 -6.87
C THR A 86 -9.00 -9.54 -5.72
N LEU A 87 -7.68 -9.48 -5.57
CA LEU A 87 -7.03 -8.65 -4.56
C LEU A 87 -7.22 -7.14 -4.84
N ASN A 88 -7.25 -6.73 -6.11
CA ASN A 88 -7.59 -5.37 -6.49
C ASN A 88 -9.00 -4.99 -6.07
N ASN A 89 -9.98 -5.86 -6.28
CA ASN A 89 -11.36 -5.60 -5.84
C ASN A 89 -11.42 -5.43 -4.32
N LEU A 90 -10.70 -6.26 -3.55
CA LEU A 90 -10.58 -6.11 -2.11
C LEU A 90 -9.98 -4.74 -1.72
N PHE A 91 -8.95 -4.29 -2.43
CA PHE A 91 -8.36 -2.96 -2.23
C PHE A 91 -9.37 -1.85 -2.51
N GLU A 92 -10.08 -1.91 -3.64
CA GLU A 92 -11.09 -0.92 -4.02
C GLU A 92 -12.23 -0.83 -2.99
N ASP A 93 -12.71 -1.95 -2.48
CA ASP A 93 -13.75 -1.99 -1.45
C ASP A 93 -13.32 -1.24 -0.18
N HIS A 94 -12.05 -1.38 0.22
CA HIS A 94 -11.51 -0.66 1.37
C HIS A 94 -11.23 0.80 1.02
N TRP A 95 -10.83 1.08 -0.21
CA TRP A 95 -10.60 2.43 -0.68
C TRP A 95 -11.85 3.30 -0.64
N GLN A 96 -13.00 2.77 -1.08
CA GLN A 96 -14.26 3.51 -1.04
C GLN A 96 -14.73 3.81 0.39
N LYS A 97 -14.38 2.96 1.35
CA LYS A 97 -14.71 3.12 2.78
C LYS A 97 -13.68 3.94 3.56
N SER A 98 -12.53 4.21 2.95
CA SER A 98 -11.41 4.91 3.59
C SER A 98 -11.60 6.43 3.61
N LYS A 99 -10.87 7.11 4.49
CA LYS A 99 -10.89 8.57 4.62
C LYS A 99 -9.55 9.17 4.21
N PRO A 100 -9.50 10.30 3.49
CA PRO A 100 -8.25 11.01 3.25
C PRO A 100 -7.51 11.29 4.55
N ILE A 101 -6.19 11.14 4.53
CA ILE A 101 -5.34 11.67 5.60
C ILE A 101 -4.97 13.12 5.23
N ALA A 102 -5.18 14.04 6.17
CA ALA A 102 -4.89 15.47 6.01
C ALA A 102 -3.53 15.80 6.63
#